data_AF-A0A086A6N6-F1
#
_entry.id   AF-A0A086A6N6-F1
#
_cell.length_a   1.000
_cell.length_b   1.000
_cell.length_c   1.000
_cell.angle_alpha   90.00
_cell.angle_beta   90.00
_cell.angle_gamma   90.00
#
_symmetry.space_group_name_H-M   'P 1'
#
loop_
_entity.id
_entity.type
_entity.pdbx_description
1 polymer ?
#
loop_
_entity_poly.entity_id
_entity_poly.type
_entity_poly.pdbx_seq_one_letter_code
_entity_poly.pdbx_strand_id
1 'polypeptide(L)'
;MFSLDSSTNTFMNKILFTTALCLSLNLLSQRIITDKDYKILNACSKNSYIYAEKLYKKVTEDADRNQKYVDEEEFYDIICDSKCSLYTPIILKYWSDRRFISKESFEKYFVKRPENYPTFLKGLFVNLPYNDPYDNLPYEALMEYVYRISPADFDRHMDSLLTTDDLYGAKFVEMMTFLRDKKLTESYKKTLFSYVEKCTPQQKNIFKMHRIIFDLLQNTEDKQAILRLLEKTQDCWESIEENNRLSFYGLLWNYKLDYQTKNPYFRLNKYFNTLFNFEPYLSDKQKNKIVGKNPTVLDGNMNKLQYKEGELIDRMNEIAKDSQIYYIYVADQKATAEIKRLYGIENPDGIIIYSSSPYTKE
;
A
#
# COMPACT_ATOMS: atom_id res chain seq x y z
N MET A 1 -76.23 -18.52 24.68
CA MET A 1 -75.73 -17.56 25.69
C MET A 1 -74.65 -18.28 26.49
N PHE A 2 -73.40 -18.19 26.05
CA PHE A 2 -72.25 -18.69 26.81
C PHE A 2 -71.31 -17.50 27.02
N SER A 3 -71.15 -17.17 28.30
CA SER A 3 -70.22 -16.20 28.86
C SER A 3 -68.78 -16.65 28.57
N LEU A 4 -68.02 -15.83 27.86
CA LEU A 4 -66.56 -15.94 27.84
C LEU A 4 -66.02 -15.04 28.96
N ASP A 5 -65.49 -15.68 29.98
CA ASP A 5 -64.97 -15.11 31.22
C ASP A 5 -63.95 -13.98 31.00
N SER A 6 -64.12 -12.88 31.74
CA SER A 6 -63.19 -11.75 31.82
C SER A 6 -61.87 -12.07 32.56
N SER A 7 -61.73 -13.28 33.10
CA SER A 7 -60.59 -13.69 33.94
C SER A 7 -59.37 -14.11 33.13
N THR A 8 -59.54 -14.69 31.94
CA THR A 8 -58.45 -15.10 31.04
C THR A 8 -57.76 -13.91 30.38
N ASN A 9 -58.50 -12.85 30.05
CA ASN A 9 -57.94 -11.63 29.49
C ASN A 9 -57.07 -10.85 30.50
N THR A 10 -57.40 -10.92 31.79
CA THR A 10 -56.65 -10.23 32.84
C THR A 10 -55.35 -10.97 33.18
N PHE A 11 -55.36 -12.31 33.15
CA PHE A 11 -54.17 -13.13 33.40
C PHE A 11 -53.17 -13.06 32.24
N MET A 12 -53.67 -13.13 31.00
CA MET A 12 -52.84 -13.04 29.80
C MET A 12 -52.24 -11.64 29.62
N ASN A 13 -53.00 -10.58 29.92
CA ASN A 13 -52.45 -9.22 29.96
C ASN A 13 -51.43 -9.02 31.08
N LYS A 14 -51.60 -9.62 32.26
CA LYS A 14 -50.59 -9.56 33.32
C LYS A 14 -49.30 -10.29 32.93
N ILE A 15 -49.37 -11.46 32.29
CA ILE A 15 -48.19 -12.17 31.80
C ILE A 15 -47.49 -11.36 30.71
N LEU A 16 -48.23 -10.83 29.72
CA LEU A 16 -47.69 -9.96 28.66
C LEU A 16 -47.08 -8.66 29.22
N PHE A 17 -47.67 -8.05 30.25
CA PHE A 17 -47.09 -6.87 30.89
C PHE A 17 -45.83 -7.21 31.68
N THR A 18 -45.79 -8.38 32.34
CA THR A 18 -44.65 -8.80 33.16
C THR A 18 -43.50 -9.28 32.28
N THR A 19 -43.76 -9.98 31.17
CA THR A 19 -42.73 -10.35 30.19
C THR A 19 -42.26 -9.13 29.39
N ALA A 20 -43.13 -8.17 29.04
CA ALA A 20 -42.72 -6.91 28.42
C ALA A 20 -41.88 -6.01 29.36
N LEU A 21 -42.22 -5.94 30.66
CA LEU A 21 -41.37 -5.27 31.66
C LEU A 21 -40.03 -5.98 31.87
N CYS A 22 -40.02 -7.32 31.92
CA CYS A 22 -38.79 -8.10 32.11
C CYS A 22 -37.89 -8.14 30.86
N LEU A 23 -38.46 -8.08 29.64
CA LEU A 23 -37.69 -7.98 28.40
C LEU A 23 -37.13 -6.56 28.17
N SER A 24 -37.86 -5.51 28.57
CA SER A 24 -37.35 -4.13 28.51
C SER A 24 -36.29 -3.82 29.57
N LEU A 25 -36.35 -4.47 30.75
CA LEU A 25 -35.31 -4.35 31.78
C LEU A 25 -34.00 -5.09 31.45
N ASN A 26 -34.05 -6.14 30.63
CA ASN A 26 -32.84 -6.85 30.16
C ASN A 26 -32.25 -6.32 28.85
N LEU A 27 -32.89 -5.33 28.22
CA LEU A 27 -32.39 -4.65 27.01
C LEU A 27 -31.81 -3.25 27.28
N LEU A 28 -31.87 -2.76 28.53
CA LEU A 28 -30.99 -1.70 28.99
C LEU A 28 -29.58 -2.28 29.09
N SER A 29 -28.77 -2.10 28.06
CA SER A 29 -27.32 -2.29 28.17
C SER A 29 -26.85 -1.49 29.39
N GLN A 30 -26.51 -2.16 30.48
CA GLN A 30 -25.92 -1.51 31.65
C GLN A 30 -24.62 -0.88 31.18
N ARG A 31 -24.54 0.46 31.23
CA ARG A 31 -23.28 1.16 30.96
C ARG A 31 -22.21 0.59 31.87
N ILE A 32 -21.08 0.21 31.29
CA ILE A 32 -19.92 -0.29 32.03
C ILE A 32 -19.31 0.83 32.88
N ILE A 33 -19.43 2.08 32.43
CA ILE A 33 -18.87 3.26 33.08
C ILE A 33 -19.88 3.88 34.03
N THR A 34 -19.38 4.19 35.24
CA THR A 34 -20.14 4.73 36.36
C THR A 34 -19.51 6.04 36.87
N ASP A 35 -20.26 6.87 37.58
CA ASP A 35 -19.76 8.10 38.24
C ASP A 35 -18.53 7.87 39.14
N LYS A 36 -18.40 6.65 39.69
CA LYS A 36 -17.24 6.27 40.49
C LYS A 36 -15.99 6.16 39.63
N ASP A 37 -16.11 5.65 38.41
CA ASP A 37 -15.02 5.55 37.43
C ASP A 37 -14.52 6.93 37.05
N TYR A 38 -15.43 7.88 36.78
CA TYR A 38 -15.08 9.28 36.52
C TYR A 38 -14.20 9.87 37.62
N LYS A 39 -14.55 9.65 38.90
CA LYS A 39 -13.76 10.17 40.03
C LYS A 39 -12.38 9.53 40.12
N ILE A 40 -12.29 8.22 39.89
CA ILE A 40 -11.00 7.50 39.93
C ILE A 40 -10.09 7.95 38.79
N LEU A 41 -10.64 8.10 37.59
CA LEU A 41 -9.90 8.47 36.39
C LEU A 41 -9.40 9.93 36.45
N ASN A 42 -10.20 10.85 37.00
CA ASN A 42 -9.79 12.25 37.16
C ASN A 42 -8.72 12.48 38.24
N ALA A 43 -8.42 11.48 39.09
CA ALA A 43 -7.42 11.63 40.14
C ALA A 43 -5.96 11.62 39.63
N CYS A 44 -5.72 11.29 38.35
CA CYS A 44 -4.41 11.33 37.68
C CYS A 44 -3.23 10.79 38.52
N SER A 45 -3.38 9.55 39.03
CA SER A 45 -2.35 8.87 39.83
C SER A 45 -1.92 7.55 39.18
N LYS A 46 -0.85 6.93 39.69
CA LYS A 46 -0.45 5.57 39.28
C LYS A 46 -1.58 4.55 39.48
N ASN A 47 -2.37 4.69 40.55
CA ASN A 47 -3.51 3.81 40.80
C ASN A 47 -4.64 4.08 39.80
N SER A 48 -4.86 5.33 39.43
CA SER A 48 -5.80 5.72 38.37
C SER A 48 -5.37 5.20 37.00
N TYR A 49 -4.07 5.14 36.71
CA TYR A 49 -3.51 4.51 35.51
C TYR A 49 -3.79 3.01 35.45
N ILE A 50 -3.42 2.27 36.51
CA ILE A 50 -3.67 0.83 36.58
C ILE A 50 -5.18 0.52 36.47
N TYR A 51 -6.02 1.39 37.05
CA TYR A 51 -7.47 1.27 36.91
C TYR A 51 -7.92 1.49 35.48
N ALA A 52 -7.45 2.54 34.82
CA ALA A 52 -7.76 2.84 33.43
C ALA A 52 -7.33 1.72 32.49
N GLU A 53 -6.18 1.07 32.70
CA GLU A 53 -5.75 -0.08 31.88
C GLU A 53 -6.72 -1.26 32.00
N LYS A 54 -7.19 -1.56 33.21
CA LYS A 54 -8.18 -2.62 33.45
C LYS A 54 -9.54 -2.28 32.84
N LEU A 55 -9.97 -1.03 33.01
CA LEU A 55 -11.24 -0.56 32.47
C LEU A 55 -11.21 -0.54 30.95
N TYR A 56 -10.14 -0.04 30.33
CA TYR A 56 -9.92 -0.08 28.88
C TYR A 56 -10.09 -1.50 28.33
N LYS A 57 -9.36 -2.47 28.90
CA LYS A 57 -9.47 -3.87 28.48
C LYS A 57 -10.92 -4.38 28.56
N LYS A 58 -11.64 -4.04 29.63
CA LYS A 58 -13.02 -4.46 29.83
C LYS A 58 -13.97 -3.83 28.80
N VAL A 59 -13.89 -2.52 28.56
CA VAL A 59 -14.79 -1.84 27.60
C VAL A 59 -14.50 -2.26 26.17
N THR A 60 -13.24 -2.49 25.79
CA THR A 60 -12.87 -2.98 24.46
C THR A 60 -13.35 -4.42 24.24
N GLU A 61 -13.14 -5.32 25.20
CA GLU A 61 -13.64 -6.70 25.12
C GLU A 61 -15.17 -6.79 25.04
N ASP A 62 -15.89 -5.88 25.69
CA ASP A 62 -17.35 -5.83 25.59
C ASP A 62 -17.81 -5.29 24.24
N ALA A 63 -17.16 -4.21 23.76
CA ALA A 63 -17.44 -3.62 22.47
C ALA A 63 -17.24 -4.62 21.33
N ASP A 64 -16.17 -5.43 21.37
CA ASP A 64 -15.91 -6.46 20.36
C ASP A 64 -16.94 -7.60 20.40
N ARG A 65 -17.42 -7.96 21.59
CA ARG A 65 -18.45 -9.00 21.76
C ARG A 65 -19.83 -8.56 21.29
N ASN A 66 -20.17 -7.30 21.55
CA ASN A 66 -21.52 -6.79 21.35
C ASN A 66 -21.67 -5.88 20.12
N GLN A 67 -20.58 -5.61 19.39
CA GLN A 67 -20.52 -4.65 18.27
C GLN A 67 -21.09 -3.27 18.65
N LYS A 68 -20.84 -2.82 19.89
CA LYS A 68 -21.34 -1.55 20.44
C LYS A 68 -20.21 -0.80 21.13
N TYR A 69 -19.96 0.45 20.73
CA TYR A 69 -18.76 1.20 21.14
C TYR A 69 -19.01 2.31 22.18
N VAL A 70 -20.26 2.49 22.65
CA VAL A 70 -20.67 3.63 23.48
C VAL A 70 -19.85 3.75 24.78
N ASP A 71 -19.67 2.63 25.51
CA ASP A 71 -18.88 2.63 26.75
C ASP A 71 -17.40 2.88 26.49
N GLU A 72 -16.88 2.51 25.32
CA GLU A 72 -15.50 2.79 24.97
C GLU A 72 -15.30 4.28 24.63
N GLU A 73 -16.20 4.88 23.84
CA GLU A 73 -16.18 6.34 23.58
C GLU A 73 -16.28 7.15 24.87
N GLU A 74 -17.18 6.75 25.79
CA GLU A 74 -17.31 7.39 27.09
C GLU A 74 -16.03 7.23 27.93
N PHE A 75 -15.33 6.09 27.84
CA PHE A 75 -14.00 5.93 28.46
C PHE A 75 -12.99 6.92 27.87
N TYR A 76 -12.96 7.08 26.54
CA TYR A 76 -12.06 8.02 25.86
C TYR A 76 -12.32 9.46 26.22
N ASP A 77 -13.59 9.86 26.29
CA ASP A 77 -14.00 11.18 26.80
C ASP A 77 -13.36 11.47 28.14
N ILE A 78 -13.50 10.56 29.10
CA ILE A 78 -13.03 10.77 30.47
C ILE A 78 -11.51 10.90 30.52
N ILE A 79 -10.77 9.98 29.88
CA ILE A 79 -9.31 10.02 29.94
C ILE A 79 -8.75 11.23 29.19
N CYS A 80 -9.38 11.67 28.09
CA CYS A 80 -9.00 12.89 27.38
C CYS A 80 -9.36 14.16 28.18
N ASP A 81 -10.52 14.21 28.84
CA ASP A 81 -10.95 15.32 29.70
C ASP A 81 -10.07 15.49 30.93
N SER A 82 -9.54 14.38 31.47
CA SER A 82 -8.68 14.42 32.65
C SER A 82 -7.36 15.19 32.45
N LYS A 83 -6.94 15.41 31.19
CA LYS A 83 -5.65 16.01 30.80
C LYS A 83 -4.43 15.32 31.46
N CYS A 84 -4.60 14.09 31.90
CA CYS A 84 -3.57 13.35 32.63
C CYS A 84 -2.57 12.70 31.67
N SER A 85 -1.30 13.13 31.72
CA SER A 85 -0.24 12.60 30.85
C SER A 85 0.05 11.11 31.06
N LEU A 86 -0.27 10.56 32.24
CA LEU A 86 -0.13 9.12 32.52
C LEU A 86 -1.01 8.27 31.61
N TYR A 87 -2.11 8.78 31.07
CA TYR A 87 -2.98 8.03 30.16
C TYR A 87 -2.50 8.00 28.71
N THR A 88 -1.43 8.73 28.38
CA THR A 88 -0.86 8.74 27.02
C THR A 88 -0.65 7.33 26.45
N PRO A 89 -0.11 6.33 27.18
CA PRO A 89 0.06 4.98 26.65
C PRO A 89 -1.27 4.28 26.31
N ILE A 90 -2.33 4.48 27.12
CA ILE A 90 -3.66 3.90 26.86
C ILE A 90 -4.29 4.58 25.63
N ILE A 91 -4.18 5.90 25.55
CA ILE A 91 -4.64 6.67 24.40
C ILE A 91 -3.92 6.22 23.12
N LEU A 92 -2.59 6.09 23.15
CA LEU A 92 -1.82 5.57 22.00
C LEU A 92 -2.21 4.13 21.66
N LYS A 93 -2.41 3.28 22.67
CA LYS A 93 -2.81 1.90 22.51
C LYS A 93 -4.19 1.79 21.87
N TYR A 94 -5.15 2.62 22.28
CA TYR A 94 -6.44 2.74 21.60
C TYR A 94 -6.30 2.98 20.12
N TRP A 95 -5.52 4.00 19.75
CA TRP A 95 -5.37 4.40 18.35
C TRP A 95 -4.66 3.30 17.55
N SER A 96 -3.71 2.62 18.18
CA SER A 96 -3.01 1.47 17.61
C SER A 96 -3.91 0.24 17.45
N ASP A 97 -4.74 -0.06 18.44
CA ASP A 97 -5.58 -1.26 18.51
C ASP A 97 -6.83 -1.09 17.65
N ARG A 98 -7.48 0.08 17.71
CA ARG A 98 -8.69 0.37 16.94
C ARG A 98 -8.42 0.66 15.50
N ARG A 99 -7.22 1.05 15.08
CA ARG A 99 -6.84 1.29 13.68
C ARG A 99 -7.80 2.17 12.87
N PHE A 100 -8.80 2.79 13.50
CA PHE A 100 -9.91 3.50 12.88
C PHE A 100 -10.39 4.57 13.86
N ILE A 101 -10.68 5.76 13.35
CA ILE A 101 -11.34 6.82 14.10
C ILE A 101 -12.52 7.33 13.29
N SER A 102 -13.70 7.40 13.91
CA SER A 102 -14.85 8.04 13.30
C SER A 102 -14.58 9.54 13.12
N LYS A 103 -15.22 10.16 12.13
CA LYS A 103 -15.08 11.61 11.92
C LYS A 103 -15.48 12.42 13.15
N GLU A 104 -16.54 12.00 13.84
CA GLU A 104 -17.03 12.64 15.05
C GLU A 104 -15.99 12.60 16.19
N SER A 105 -15.44 11.42 16.46
CA SER A 105 -14.38 11.25 17.47
C SER A 105 -13.13 12.06 17.10
N PHE A 106 -12.75 12.08 15.83
CA PHE A 106 -11.62 12.88 15.38
C PHE A 106 -11.81 14.38 15.62
N GLU A 107 -12.98 14.91 15.24
CA GLU A 107 -13.29 16.32 15.45
C GLU A 107 -13.35 16.67 16.95
N LYS A 108 -13.92 15.79 17.77
CA LYS A 108 -14.05 15.99 19.22
C LYS A 108 -12.72 15.97 19.95
N TYR A 109 -11.86 14.99 19.64
CA TYR A 109 -10.63 14.74 20.40
C TYR A 109 -9.40 15.46 19.86
N PHE A 110 -9.40 15.89 18.60
CA PHE A 110 -8.22 16.48 17.97
C PHE A 110 -8.46 17.86 17.38
N VAL A 111 -9.53 18.04 16.59
CA VAL A 111 -9.83 19.36 15.97
C VAL A 111 -10.18 20.39 17.04
N LYS A 112 -10.99 20.01 18.03
CA LYS A 112 -11.43 20.89 19.11
C LYS A 112 -10.49 20.92 20.33
N ARG A 113 -9.44 20.08 20.35
CA ARG A 113 -8.53 19.89 21.50
C ARG A 113 -7.07 19.79 21.05
N PRO A 114 -6.44 20.92 20.70
CA PRO A 114 -5.07 20.94 20.19
C PRO A 114 -4.04 20.35 21.16
N GLU A 115 -4.32 20.30 22.47
CA GLU A 115 -3.44 19.65 23.46
C GLU A 115 -3.23 18.15 23.23
N ASN A 116 -4.16 17.47 22.54
CA ASN A 116 -4.08 16.04 22.22
C ASN A 116 -3.24 15.76 20.96
N TYR A 117 -2.88 16.80 20.21
CA TYR A 117 -2.20 16.70 18.93
C TYR A 117 -0.84 15.98 18.98
N PRO A 118 0.04 16.17 19.99
CA PRO A 118 1.30 15.42 20.07
C PRO A 118 1.09 13.90 20.21
N THR A 119 0.02 13.49 20.91
CA THR A 119 -0.33 12.08 21.09
C THR A 119 -0.93 11.50 19.81
N PHE A 120 -1.76 12.26 19.11
CA PHE A 120 -2.27 11.90 17.78
C PHE A 120 -1.15 11.59 16.79
N LEU A 121 -0.20 12.51 16.64
CA LEU A 121 0.93 12.34 15.72
C LEU A 121 1.73 11.07 16.02
N LYS A 122 2.01 10.83 17.30
CA LYS A 122 2.68 9.60 17.74
C LYS A 122 1.89 8.36 17.35
N GLY A 123 0.57 8.36 17.53
CA GLY A 123 -0.29 7.23 17.13
C GLY A 123 -0.32 7.01 15.62
N LEU A 124 -0.47 8.08 14.84
CA LEU A 124 -0.52 8.04 13.38
C LEU A 124 0.77 7.44 12.77
N PHE A 125 1.91 7.73 13.38
CA PHE A 125 3.24 7.35 12.88
C PHE A 125 3.71 5.97 13.36
N VAL A 126 3.03 5.35 14.33
CA VAL A 126 3.34 3.97 14.76
C VAL A 126 2.80 2.97 13.73
N ASN A 127 3.65 2.03 13.36
CA ASN A 127 3.56 1.20 12.16
C ASN A 127 2.62 -0.01 12.36
N LEU A 128 1.35 0.09 11.96
CA LEU A 128 0.44 -1.06 11.83
C LEU A 128 -0.52 -0.88 10.64
N PRO A 129 -0.90 -1.97 9.94
CA PRO A 129 -1.75 -1.92 8.75
C PRO A 129 -3.18 -1.52 9.10
N TYR A 130 -3.65 -0.38 8.56
CA TYR A 130 -5.05 0.03 8.54
C TYR A 130 -5.84 -0.95 7.65
N ASN A 131 -6.90 -1.56 8.16
CA ASN A 131 -7.77 -2.49 7.40
C ASN A 131 -9.24 -2.09 7.57
N ASP A 132 -9.76 -1.28 6.65
CA ASP A 132 -11.07 -0.65 6.71
C ASP A 132 -12.28 -1.59 6.98
N PRO A 133 -13.04 -1.36 8.07
CA PRO A 133 -14.41 -1.82 8.21
C PRO A 133 -15.32 -0.59 8.46
N TYR A 134 -15.90 -0.05 7.38
CA TYR A 134 -17.07 0.84 7.30
C TYR A 134 -17.17 2.05 8.27
N ASP A 135 -17.37 3.25 7.70
CA ASP A 135 -17.63 4.56 8.36
C ASP A 135 -16.47 5.29 9.05
N ASN A 136 -15.22 4.94 8.72
CA ASN A 136 -14.02 5.52 9.31
C ASN A 136 -13.39 6.64 8.48
N LEU A 137 -12.64 7.56 9.12
CA LEU A 137 -11.84 8.52 8.38
C LEU A 137 -10.66 7.79 7.68
N PRO A 138 -10.53 7.92 6.35
CA PRO A 138 -9.39 7.35 5.63
C PRO A 138 -8.10 8.04 6.06
N TYR A 139 -6.97 7.35 5.92
CA TYR A 139 -5.65 7.88 6.26
C TYR A 139 -5.38 9.23 5.58
N GLU A 140 -5.84 9.40 4.35
CA GLU A 140 -5.76 10.64 3.59
C GLU A 140 -6.45 11.82 4.29
N ALA A 141 -7.58 11.61 4.97
CA ALA A 141 -8.28 12.66 5.71
C ALA A 141 -7.52 13.07 6.98
N LEU A 142 -6.85 12.11 7.63
CA LEU A 142 -5.96 12.38 8.76
C LEU A 142 -4.71 13.14 8.30
N MET A 143 -4.13 12.76 7.16
CA MET A 143 -3.02 13.47 6.53
C MET A 143 -3.41 14.89 6.12
N GLU A 144 -4.61 15.09 5.57
CA GLU A 144 -5.14 16.42 5.26
C GLU A 144 -5.21 17.32 6.49
N TYR A 145 -5.65 16.78 7.61
CA TYR A 145 -5.69 17.53 8.86
C TYR A 145 -4.29 17.90 9.36
N VAL A 146 -3.35 16.94 9.40
CA VAL A 146 -1.96 17.20 9.80
C VAL A 146 -1.36 18.27 8.92
N TYR A 147 -1.49 18.14 7.60
CA TYR A 147 -0.99 19.12 6.62
C TYR A 147 -1.56 20.52 6.88
N ARG A 148 -2.86 20.64 7.17
CA ARG A 148 -3.51 21.94 7.41
C ARG A 148 -3.07 22.60 8.70
N ILE A 149 -2.90 21.83 9.78
CA ILE A 149 -2.66 22.36 11.12
C ILE A 149 -1.16 22.52 11.41
N SER A 150 -0.33 21.60 10.92
CA SER A 150 1.12 21.65 11.09
C SER A 150 1.82 21.01 9.88
N PRO A 151 2.09 21.80 8.82
CA PRO A 151 2.87 21.34 7.67
C PRO A 151 4.22 20.74 8.07
N ALA A 152 4.87 21.28 9.11
CA ALA A 152 6.15 20.77 9.59
C ALA A 152 6.05 19.32 10.10
N ASP A 153 4.95 18.94 10.72
CA ASP A 153 4.75 17.57 11.23
C ASP A 153 4.40 16.60 10.10
N PHE A 154 3.69 17.08 9.09
CA PHE A 154 3.49 16.36 7.85
C PHE A 154 4.84 16.06 7.18
N ASP A 155 5.71 17.07 7.04
CA ASP A 155 7.02 16.94 6.41
C ASP A 155 7.89 15.89 7.13
N ARG A 156 7.94 15.95 8.47
CA ARG A 156 8.67 14.98 9.30
C ARG A 156 8.19 13.55 9.08
N HIS A 157 6.88 13.36 8.94
CA HIS A 157 6.31 12.04 8.68
C HIS A 157 6.62 11.52 7.29
N MET A 158 6.48 12.38 6.29
CA MET A 158 6.82 12.05 4.91
C MET A 158 8.30 11.65 4.81
N ASP A 159 9.21 12.38 5.46
CA ASP A 159 10.62 12.02 5.53
C ASP A 159 10.85 10.64 6.18
N SER A 160 10.12 10.33 7.24
CA SER A 160 10.18 9.01 7.90
C SER A 160 9.71 7.87 6.97
N LEU A 161 8.61 8.06 6.24
CA LEU A 161 8.07 7.08 5.29
C LEU A 161 8.99 6.87 4.09
N LEU A 162 9.64 7.94 3.62
CA LEU A 162 10.58 7.86 2.52
C LEU A 162 11.84 7.14 3.00
N THR A 163 12.49 7.58 4.08
CA THR A 163 13.80 7.05 4.52
C THR A 163 13.81 5.62 5.03
N THR A 164 12.66 5.06 5.41
CA THR A 164 12.59 3.69 5.96
C THR A 164 12.01 2.72 4.92
N ASP A 165 12.85 1.86 4.36
CA ASP A 165 12.46 0.92 3.30
C ASP A 165 11.43 -0.14 3.76
N ASP A 166 11.42 -0.48 5.06
CA ASP A 166 10.48 -1.43 5.67
C ASP A 166 9.06 -0.87 5.84
N LEU A 167 8.85 0.43 5.60
CA LEU A 167 7.55 1.11 5.75
C LEU A 167 6.75 1.22 4.45
N TYR A 168 7.17 0.53 3.39
CA TYR A 168 6.34 0.43 2.20
C TYR A 168 5.13 -0.47 2.44
N GLY A 169 3.94 0.08 2.19
CA GLY A 169 2.66 -0.56 2.43
C GLY A 169 1.53 0.43 2.18
N ALA A 170 0.34 0.15 2.73
CA ALA A 170 -0.86 0.98 2.53
C ALA A 170 -0.59 2.48 2.79
N LYS A 171 0.03 2.83 3.94
CA LYS A 171 0.33 4.22 4.32
C LYS A 171 1.18 4.98 3.31
N PHE A 172 2.17 4.34 2.70
CA PHE A 172 2.98 4.98 1.66
C PHE A 172 2.14 5.23 0.40
N VAL A 173 1.32 4.26 -0.02
CA VAL A 173 0.45 4.38 -1.18
C VAL A 173 -0.62 5.47 -0.96
N GLU A 174 -1.22 5.52 0.23
CA GLU A 174 -2.19 6.53 0.64
C GLU A 174 -1.54 7.91 0.74
N MET A 175 -0.32 8.02 1.28
CA MET A 175 0.46 9.27 1.28
C MET A 175 0.71 9.79 -0.15
N MET A 176 1.18 8.93 -1.04
CA MET A 176 1.43 9.32 -2.43
C MET A 176 0.13 9.70 -3.16
N THR A 177 -0.96 9.01 -2.86
CA THR A 177 -2.30 9.34 -3.37
C THR A 177 -2.77 10.69 -2.85
N PHE A 178 -2.60 10.96 -1.55
CA PHE A 178 -2.88 12.27 -0.95
C PHE A 178 -2.09 13.40 -1.62
N LEU A 179 -0.78 13.22 -1.84
CA LEU A 179 0.05 14.22 -2.51
C LEU A 179 -0.46 14.52 -3.93
N ARG A 180 -0.86 13.49 -4.68
CA ARG A 180 -1.42 13.64 -6.03
C ARG A 180 -2.76 14.37 -5.99
N ASP A 181 -3.69 13.91 -5.16
CA ASP A 181 -5.08 14.41 -5.13
C ASP A 181 -5.15 15.86 -4.65
N LYS A 182 -4.24 16.25 -3.74
CA LYS A 182 -4.09 17.65 -3.29
C LYS A 182 -3.14 18.48 -4.13
N LYS A 183 -2.62 17.94 -5.24
CA LYS A 183 -1.66 18.60 -6.15
C LYS A 183 -0.39 19.10 -5.44
N LEU A 184 0.05 18.40 -4.41
CA LEU A 184 1.22 18.72 -3.60
C LEU A 184 2.50 18.04 -4.12
N THR A 185 2.41 17.13 -5.10
CA THR A 185 3.58 16.45 -5.66
C THR A 185 4.68 17.41 -6.13
N GLU A 186 4.31 18.55 -6.73
CA GLU A 186 5.30 19.55 -7.15
C GLU A 186 5.98 20.24 -5.96
N SER A 187 5.21 20.60 -4.92
CA SER A 187 5.75 21.19 -3.69
C SER A 187 6.75 20.28 -3.00
N TYR A 188 6.54 18.97 -3.10
CA TYR A 188 7.41 17.94 -2.51
C TYR A 188 8.42 17.32 -3.49
N LYS A 189 8.51 17.84 -4.73
CA LYS A 189 9.38 17.29 -5.79
C LYS A 189 10.81 17.09 -5.31
N LYS A 190 11.38 18.05 -4.60
CA LYS A 190 12.78 18.00 -4.13
C LYS A 190 13.02 16.86 -3.14
N THR A 191 12.07 16.63 -2.22
CA THR A 191 12.16 15.54 -1.25
C THR A 191 12.00 14.18 -1.93
N LEU A 192 11.03 14.06 -2.83
CA LEU A 192 10.80 12.85 -3.63
C LEU A 192 12.01 12.51 -4.50
N PHE A 193 12.62 13.51 -5.14
CA PHE A 193 13.86 13.36 -5.90
C PHE A 193 14.98 12.87 -5.00
N SER A 194 15.19 13.50 -3.84
CA SER A 194 16.26 13.12 -2.91
C SER A 194 16.12 11.66 -2.45
N TYR A 195 14.91 11.15 -2.27
CA TYR A 195 14.70 9.74 -1.97
C TYR A 195 15.16 8.85 -3.12
N VAL A 196 14.69 9.13 -4.35
CA VAL A 196 15.05 8.35 -5.53
C VAL A 196 16.56 8.40 -5.80
N GLU A 197 17.21 9.55 -5.62
CA GLU A 197 18.66 9.70 -5.79
C GLU A 197 19.50 8.88 -4.80
N LYS A 198 18.94 8.57 -3.63
CA LYS A 198 19.60 7.72 -2.63
C LYS A 198 19.43 6.24 -2.93
N CYS A 199 18.86 5.89 -4.09
CA CYS A 199 18.71 4.50 -4.45
C CYS A 199 20.05 3.79 -4.52
N THR A 200 20.07 2.51 -4.16
CA THR A 200 21.22 1.65 -4.40
C THR A 200 20.76 0.34 -5.05
N PRO A 201 21.60 -0.34 -5.87
CA PRO A 201 21.22 -1.61 -6.48
C PRO A 201 20.84 -2.72 -5.50
N GLN A 202 21.26 -2.61 -4.22
CA GLN A 202 20.98 -3.55 -3.15
C GLN A 202 19.75 -3.17 -2.30
N GLN A 203 19.10 -2.04 -2.57
CA GLN A 203 17.90 -1.62 -1.84
C GLN A 203 16.72 -2.54 -2.13
N LYS A 204 15.90 -2.72 -1.08
CA LYS A 204 14.81 -3.69 -1.08
C LYS A 204 13.50 -3.15 -1.65
N ASN A 205 13.36 -1.83 -1.88
CA ASN A 205 12.06 -1.22 -2.18
C ASN A 205 11.94 -0.50 -3.53
N ILE A 206 12.24 -1.24 -4.59
CA ILE A 206 12.08 -0.82 -5.98
C ILE A 206 10.66 -0.34 -6.32
N PHE A 207 9.62 -0.93 -5.71
CA PHE A 207 8.23 -0.53 -5.96
C PHE A 207 7.90 0.86 -5.42
N LYS A 208 8.38 1.21 -4.21
CA LYS A 208 8.24 2.57 -3.65
C LYS A 208 8.79 3.62 -4.62
N MET A 209 9.99 3.32 -5.08
CA MET A 209 10.78 4.05 -6.04
C MET A 209 10.04 4.24 -7.39
N HIS A 210 9.49 3.18 -7.98
CA HIS A 210 8.65 3.26 -9.19
C HIS A 210 7.42 4.16 -8.99
N ARG A 211 6.74 4.03 -7.84
CA ARG A 211 5.56 4.83 -7.53
C ARG A 211 5.87 6.32 -7.47
N ILE A 212 6.99 6.69 -6.83
CA ILE A 212 7.44 8.09 -6.76
C ILE A 212 7.67 8.65 -8.15
N ILE A 213 8.42 7.93 -9.01
CA ILE A 213 8.66 8.35 -10.39
C ILE A 213 7.34 8.50 -11.16
N PHE A 214 6.40 7.57 -10.99
CA PHE A 214 5.11 7.65 -11.65
C PHE A 214 4.33 8.91 -11.23
N ASP A 215 4.22 9.16 -9.92
CA ASP A 215 3.48 10.32 -9.43
C ASP A 215 4.18 11.63 -9.82
N LEU A 216 5.52 11.68 -9.80
CA LEU A 216 6.29 12.79 -10.34
C LEU A 216 5.99 13.00 -11.83
N LEU A 217 6.01 11.94 -12.64
CA LEU A 217 5.71 12.02 -14.07
C LEU A 217 4.28 12.41 -14.38
N GLN A 218 3.32 12.15 -13.50
CA GLN A 218 1.95 12.64 -13.69
C GLN A 218 1.80 14.11 -13.35
N ASN A 219 2.50 14.57 -12.31
CA ASN A 219 2.11 15.81 -11.63
C ASN A 219 3.16 16.93 -11.68
N THR A 220 4.38 16.68 -12.17
CA THR A 220 5.38 17.76 -12.40
C THR A 220 5.39 18.23 -13.84
N GLU A 221 5.65 19.52 -14.05
CA GLU A 221 5.94 20.08 -15.38
C GLU A 221 7.39 19.84 -15.82
N ASP A 222 8.31 19.63 -14.88
CA ASP A 222 9.75 19.50 -15.12
C ASP A 222 10.15 18.06 -15.51
N LYS A 223 9.67 17.61 -16.67
CA LYS A 223 9.99 16.27 -17.22
C LYS A 223 11.50 16.07 -17.43
N GLN A 224 12.23 17.14 -17.73
CA GLN A 224 13.67 17.10 -17.96
C GLN A 224 14.45 16.81 -16.68
N ALA A 225 14.03 17.35 -15.54
CA ALA A 225 14.66 16.98 -14.26
C ALA A 225 14.35 15.54 -13.86
N ILE A 226 13.17 15.01 -14.18
CA ILE A 226 12.90 13.58 -14.00
C ILE A 226 13.81 12.74 -14.90
N LEU A 227 13.95 13.09 -16.19
CA LEU A 227 14.86 12.39 -17.10
C LEU A 227 16.29 12.29 -16.53
N ARG A 228 16.86 13.41 -16.08
CA ARG A 228 18.18 13.42 -15.44
C ARG A 228 18.25 12.54 -14.19
N LEU A 229 17.19 12.54 -13.38
CA LEU A 229 17.09 11.68 -12.20
C LEU A 229 17.11 10.20 -12.60
N LEU A 230 16.34 9.82 -13.61
CA LEU A 230 16.28 8.45 -14.12
C LEU A 230 17.63 7.99 -14.70
N GLU A 231 18.35 8.88 -15.39
CA GLU A 231 19.66 8.56 -15.98
C GLU A 231 20.72 8.39 -14.88
N LYS A 232 20.68 9.25 -13.86
CA LYS A 232 21.55 9.17 -12.69
C LYS A 232 21.32 7.90 -11.87
N THR A 233 20.07 7.45 -11.80
CA THR A 233 19.67 6.28 -10.98
C THR A 233 19.54 5.00 -11.80
N GLN A 234 19.99 5.01 -13.05
CA GLN A 234 19.84 3.91 -14.00
C GLN A 234 20.27 2.55 -13.43
N ASP A 235 21.43 2.49 -12.78
CA ASP A 235 21.98 1.26 -12.20
C ASP A 235 21.01 0.59 -11.20
N CYS A 236 20.18 1.37 -10.49
CA CYS A 236 19.18 0.85 -9.56
C CYS A 236 18.01 0.16 -10.27
N TRP A 237 17.61 0.65 -11.45
CA TRP A 237 16.49 0.07 -12.21
C TRP A 237 16.94 -1.06 -13.14
N GLU A 238 18.20 -1.03 -13.53
CA GLU A 238 18.83 -2.10 -14.29
C GLU A 238 19.23 -3.30 -13.44
N SER A 239 19.33 -3.18 -12.12
CA SER A 239 19.52 -4.32 -11.24
C SER A 239 18.22 -5.10 -10.99
N ILE A 240 17.06 -4.55 -11.37
CA ILE A 240 15.77 -5.20 -11.18
C ILE A 240 15.62 -6.38 -12.14
N GLU A 241 14.93 -7.43 -11.68
CA GLU A 241 14.42 -8.52 -12.51
C GLU A 241 13.79 -7.99 -13.82
N GLU A 242 14.04 -8.75 -14.89
CA GLU A 242 13.74 -8.38 -16.28
C GLU A 242 12.29 -7.93 -16.51
N ASN A 243 11.31 -8.60 -15.89
CA ASN A 243 9.89 -8.28 -16.02
C ASN A 243 9.52 -6.89 -15.46
N ASN A 244 10.10 -6.52 -14.32
CA ASN A 244 9.85 -5.21 -13.70
C ASN A 244 10.55 -4.08 -14.47
N ARG A 245 11.71 -4.39 -15.06
CA ARG A 245 12.45 -3.48 -15.92
C ARG A 245 11.63 -3.07 -17.16
N LEU A 246 10.96 -4.03 -17.80
CA LEU A 246 10.09 -3.75 -18.95
C LEU A 246 8.90 -2.86 -18.59
N SER A 247 8.30 -3.07 -17.41
CA SER A 247 7.21 -2.22 -16.91
C SER A 247 7.67 -0.77 -16.68
N PHE A 248 8.90 -0.58 -16.19
CA PHE A 248 9.53 0.74 -16.07
C PHE A 248 9.72 1.42 -17.43
N TYR A 249 10.22 0.71 -18.45
CA TYR A 249 10.35 1.28 -19.80
C TYR A 249 8.99 1.58 -20.46
N GLY A 250 7.97 0.76 -20.23
CA GLY A 250 6.60 1.04 -20.65
C GLY A 250 6.01 2.31 -19.99
N LEU A 251 6.44 2.62 -18.77
CA LEU A 251 6.07 3.86 -18.10
C LEU A 251 6.77 5.08 -18.74
N LEU A 252 8.06 4.98 -19.09
CA LEU A 252 8.75 6.04 -19.82
C LEU A 252 8.12 6.30 -21.21
N TRP A 253 7.65 5.23 -21.85
CA TRP A 253 6.90 5.29 -23.11
C TRP A 253 5.61 6.12 -22.97
N ASN A 254 4.78 5.85 -21.97
CA ASN A 254 3.52 6.58 -21.74
C ASN A 254 3.72 8.09 -21.57
N TYR A 255 4.86 8.53 -21.03
CA TYR A 255 5.17 9.95 -20.82
C TYR A 255 6.08 10.56 -21.89
N LYS A 256 6.38 9.84 -22.98
CA LYS A 256 7.20 10.31 -24.12
C LYS A 256 8.55 10.89 -23.70
N LEU A 257 9.20 10.24 -22.74
CA LEU A 257 10.51 10.65 -22.25
C LEU A 257 11.61 10.06 -23.15
N ASP A 258 12.45 10.92 -23.74
CA ASP A 258 13.64 10.51 -24.49
C ASP A 258 14.76 10.11 -23.53
N TYR A 259 14.62 8.92 -22.94
CA TYR A 259 15.52 8.37 -21.94
C TYR A 259 16.72 7.67 -22.60
N GLN A 260 17.92 8.24 -22.42
CA GLN A 260 19.15 7.66 -22.93
C GLN A 260 19.67 6.59 -21.97
N THR A 261 19.29 5.36 -22.26
CA THR A 261 19.74 4.21 -21.47
C THR A 261 21.18 3.81 -21.82
N LYS A 262 22.02 3.65 -20.80
CA LYS A 262 23.31 2.92 -20.88
C LYS A 262 23.16 1.40 -21.02
N ASN A 263 21.93 0.86 -21.07
CA ASN A 263 21.72 -0.57 -21.20
C ASN A 263 22.34 -1.06 -22.52
N PRO A 264 23.28 -2.01 -22.49
CA PRO A 264 23.90 -2.51 -23.72
C PRO A 264 22.93 -3.36 -24.56
N TYR A 265 21.80 -3.79 -23.98
CA TYR A 265 20.90 -4.77 -24.59
C TYR A 265 19.69 -4.16 -25.26
N PHE A 266 19.27 -2.95 -24.90
CA PHE A 266 18.13 -2.31 -25.55
C PHE A 266 18.19 -0.79 -25.42
N ARG A 267 17.52 -0.10 -26.33
CA ARG A 267 17.31 1.36 -26.32
C ARG A 267 15.91 1.69 -26.84
N LEU A 268 15.42 2.90 -26.61
CA LEU A 268 14.20 3.40 -27.25
C LEU A 268 14.56 4.18 -28.53
N ASN A 269 13.76 4.05 -29.59
CA ASN A 269 13.88 4.91 -30.77
C ASN A 269 13.10 6.22 -30.62
N LYS A 270 13.15 7.12 -31.61
CA LYS A 270 12.41 8.41 -31.60
C LYS A 270 10.88 8.29 -31.57
N TYR A 271 10.36 7.11 -31.87
CA TYR A 271 8.95 6.75 -31.77
C TYR A 271 8.67 5.93 -30.50
N PHE A 272 9.66 5.81 -29.62
CA PHE A 272 9.60 5.14 -28.33
C PHE A 272 9.37 3.62 -28.40
N ASN A 273 9.73 2.98 -29.53
CA ASN A 273 9.76 1.52 -29.63
C ASN A 273 11.07 0.95 -29.06
N THR A 274 10.99 -0.19 -28.37
CA THR A 274 12.17 -0.91 -27.88
C THR A 274 12.96 -1.48 -29.05
N LEU A 275 14.20 -1.02 -29.20
CA LEU A 275 15.21 -1.59 -30.07
C LEU A 275 16.09 -2.51 -29.24
N PHE A 276 15.98 -3.81 -29.45
CA PHE A 276 16.84 -4.80 -28.82
C PHE A 276 18.15 -4.98 -29.59
N ASN A 277 19.25 -5.04 -28.85
CA ASN A 277 20.55 -5.45 -29.33
C ASN A 277 20.77 -6.91 -28.91
N PHE A 278 20.32 -7.84 -29.76
CA PHE A 278 20.29 -9.27 -29.46
C PHE A 278 21.68 -9.86 -29.27
N GLU A 279 22.67 -9.35 -29.99
CA GLU A 279 24.03 -9.89 -29.96
C GLU A 279 24.70 -9.78 -28.59
N PRO A 280 24.86 -8.59 -27.97
CA PRO A 280 25.43 -8.49 -26.63
C PRO A 280 24.52 -9.12 -25.58
N TYR A 281 23.19 -9.11 -25.76
CA TYR A 281 22.26 -9.72 -24.82
C TYR A 281 22.45 -11.24 -24.77
N LEU A 282 22.34 -11.92 -25.90
CA LEU A 282 22.48 -13.38 -25.97
C LEU A 282 23.90 -13.83 -25.63
N SER A 283 24.92 -13.09 -26.10
CA SER A 283 26.31 -13.38 -25.77
C SER A 283 26.57 -13.33 -24.27
N ASP A 284 26.02 -12.35 -23.57
CA ASP A 284 26.16 -12.26 -22.11
C ASP A 284 25.45 -13.42 -21.39
N LYS A 285 24.21 -13.76 -21.80
CA LYS A 285 23.47 -14.90 -21.23
C LYS A 285 24.19 -16.23 -21.46
N GLN A 286 24.81 -16.40 -22.62
CA GLN A 286 25.63 -17.57 -22.96
C GLN A 286 26.92 -17.64 -22.13
N LYS A 287 27.63 -16.52 -22.00
CA LYS A 287 28.85 -16.42 -21.16
C LYS A 287 28.56 -16.77 -19.70
N ASN A 288 27.39 -16.35 -19.20
CA ASN A 288 26.91 -16.65 -17.86
C ASN A 288 26.25 -18.04 -17.73
N LYS A 289 26.27 -18.87 -18.78
CA LYS A 289 25.72 -20.24 -18.82
C LYS A 289 24.25 -20.33 -18.44
N ILE A 290 23.48 -19.27 -18.73
CA ILE A 290 22.02 -19.25 -18.51
C ILE A 290 21.31 -19.95 -19.68
N VAL A 291 21.81 -19.72 -20.89
CA VAL A 291 21.45 -20.44 -22.12
C VAL A 291 22.72 -20.92 -22.79
N GLY A 292 22.64 -21.98 -23.58
CA GLY A 292 23.76 -22.39 -24.42
C GLY A 292 23.66 -21.86 -25.83
N LYS A 293 24.24 -22.58 -26.78
CA LYS A 293 24.47 -22.09 -28.15
C LYS A 293 23.21 -22.11 -29.00
N ASN A 294 22.29 -23.05 -28.74
CA ASN A 294 21.04 -23.23 -29.50
C ASN A 294 19.84 -23.37 -28.57
N PRO A 295 19.44 -22.30 -27.86
CA PRO A 295 18.32 -22.35 -26.94
C PRO A 295 16.99 -22.55 -27.68
N THR A 296 16.00 -23.17 -27.03
CA THR A 296 14.64 -23.18 -27.60
C THR A 296 14.02 -21.79 -27.46
N VAL A 297 13.56 -21.22 -28.58
CA VAL A 297 12.93 -19.90 -28.59
C VAL A 297 11.43 -20.03 -28.84
N LEU A 298 10.64 -19.41 -27.97
CA LEU A 298 9.18 -19.42 -27.99
C LEU A 298 8.65 -17.99 -28.16
N ASP A 299 7.60 -17.80 -28.96
CA ASP A 299 6.86 -16.53 -28.99
C ASP A 299 5.91 -16.40 -27.78
N GLY A 300 5.20 -15.28 -27.66
CA GLY A 300 4.25 -15.01 -26.57
C GLY A 300 3.04 -15.96 -26.55
N ASN A 301 2.79 -16.70 -27.64
CA ASN A 301 1.78 -17.74 -27.74
C ASN A 301 2.38 -19.15 -27.57
N MET A 302 3.64 -19.23 -27.13
CA MET A 302 4.41 -20.46 -26.93
C MET A 302 4.65 -21.27 -28.22
N ASN A 303 4.57 -20.64 -29.39
CA ASN A 303 4.99 -21.25 -30.64
C ASN A 303 6.52 -21.25 -30.74
N LYS A 304 7.09 -22.40 -31.14
CA LYS A 304 8.53 -22.53 -31.33
C LYS A 304 9.00 -21.81 -32.58
N LEU A 305 9.92 -20.87 -32.41
CA LEU A 305 10.63 -20.22 -33.51
C LEU A 305 11.60 -21.22 -34.16
N GLN A 306 11.51 -21.35 -35.48
CA GLN A 306 12.42 -22.16 -36.28
C GLN A 306 13.59 -21.32 -36.75
N TYR A 307 14.81 -21.81 -36.53
CA TYR A 307 16.07 -21.21 -36.98
C TYR A 307 17.15 -22.29 -37.02
N LYS A 308 18.21 -22.11 -37.83
CA LYS A 308 19.34 -23.05 -37.86
C LYS A 308 20.35 -22.73 -36.77
N GLU A 309 21.14 -23.72 -36.38
CA GLU A 309 22.23 -23.51 -35.43
C GLU A 309 23.15 -22.36 -35.87
N GLY A 310 23.42 -21.44 -34.94
CA GLY A 310 24.20 -20.23 -35.20
C GLY A 310 23.45 -19.05 -35.82
N GLU A 311 22.23 -19.24 -36.35
CA GLU A 311 21.44 -18.19 -37.03
C GLU A 311 20.45 -17.46 -36.09
N LEU A 312 20.51 -17.71 -34.76
CA LEU A 312 19.54 -17.15 -33.82
C LEU A 312 19.51 -15.62 -33.84
N ILE A 313 20.69 -14.97 -33.77
CA ILE A 313 20.78 -13.51 -33.74
C ILE A 313 20.20 -12.91 -35.03
N ASP A 314 20.56 -13.46 -36.19
CA ASP A 314 20.05 -13.03 -37.48
C ASP A 314 18.53 -13.17 -37.54
N ARG A 315 18.00 -14.32 -37.08
CA ARG A 315 16.56 -14.56 -37.06
C ARG A 315 15.82 -13.58 -36.16
N MET A 316 16.35 -13.29 -34.98
CA MET A 316 15.75 -12.31 -34.07
C MET A 316 15.82 -10.88 -34.62
N ASN A 317 16.92 -10.53 -35.28
CA ASN A 317 17.07 -9.25 -35.99
C ASN A 317 16.07 -9.10 -37.15
N GLU A 318 15.79 -10.18 -37.89
CA GLU A 318 14.74 -10.19 -38.92
C GLU A 318 13.37 -9.90 -38.31
N ILE A 319 12.99 -10.58 -37.23
CA ILE A 319 11.71 -10.36 -36.55
C ILE A 319 11.61 -8.89 -36.09
N ALA A 320 12.68 -8.32 -35.55
CA ALA A 320 12.70 -6.93 -35.08
C ALA A 320 12.62 -5.88 -36.21
N LYS A 321 12.89 -6.25 -37.47
CA LYS A 321 12.66 -5.38 -38.63
C LYS A 321 11.18 -5.23 -38.96
N ASP A 322 10.42 -6.32 -38.82
CA ASP A 322 9.01 -6.38 -39.24
C ASP A 322 8.03 -6.24 -38.06
N SER A 323 8.53 -6.38 -36.83
CA SER A 323 7.72 -6.35 -35.61
C SER A 323 8.37 -5.50 -34.52
N GLN A 324 7.52 -4.89 -33.69
CA GLN A 324 7.92 -4.35 -32.41
C GLN A 324 8.09 -5.50 -31.41
N ILE A 325 9.28 -5.64 -30.84
CA ILE A 325 9.54 -6.57 -29.74
C ILE A 325 9.20 -5.87 -28.42
N TYR A 326 8.24 -6.40 -27.67
CA TYR A 326 7.85 -5.85 -26.37
C TYR A 326 8.78 -6.33 -25.26
N TYR A 327 9.12 -7.62 -25.27
CA TYR A 327 10.03 -8.19 -24.30
C TYR A 327 10.76 -9.42 -24.84
N ILE A 328 11.89 -9.70 -24.19
CA ILE A 328 12.62 -10.97 -24.23
C ILE A 328 12.84 -11.37 -22.79
N TYR A 329 12.61 -12.65 -22.51
CA TYR A 329 12.85 -13.28 -21.23
C TYR A 329 13.68 -14.53 -21.45
N VAL A 330 14.78 -14.64 -20.71
CA VAL A 330 15.57 -15.86 -20.68
C VAL A 330 15.23 -16.63 -19.41
N ALA A 331 14.66 -17.82 -19.58
CA ALA A 331 14.25 -18.67 -18.47
C ALA A 331 15.47 -19.16 -17.70
N ASP A 332 15.46 -18.97 -16.37
CA ASP A 332 16.43 -19.60 -15.49
C ASP A 332 16.26 -21.12 -15.46
N GLN A 333 17.10 -21.83 -14.70
CA GLN A 333 17.05 -23.29 -14.61
C GLN A 333 15.70 -23.82 -14.08
N LYS A 334 15.08 -23.11 -13.12
CA LYS A 334 13.81 -23.51 -12.52
C LYS A 334 12.67 -23.32 -13.52
N ALA A 335 12.59 -22.15 -14.14
CA ALA A 335 11.62 -21.84 -15.18
C ALA A 335 11.78 -22.75 -16.40
N THR A 336 13.02 -23.05 -16.80
CA THR A 336 13.31 -23.99 -17.90
C THR A 336 12.77 -25.39 -17.61
N ALA A 337 12.96 -25.91 -16.40
CA ALA A 337 12.44 -27.21 -15.99
C ALA A 337 10.90 -27.24 -16.02
N GLU A 338 10.25 -26.16 -15.59
CA GLU A 338 8.80 -26.05 -15.58
C GLU A 338 8.21 -25.95 -17.00
N ILE A 339 8.78 -25.11 -17.86
CA ILE A 339 8.35 -24.99 -19.25
C ILE A 339 8.58 -26.31 -19.99
N LYS A 340 9.72 -26.98 -19.78
CA LYS A 340 9.97 -28.33 -20.31
C LYS A 340 8.86 -29.31 -19.93
N ARG A 341 8.45 -29.32 -18.66
CA ARG A 341 7.38 -30.19 -18.15
C ARG A 341 6.03 -29.88 -18.79
N LEU A 342 5.70 -28.60 -18.96
CA LEU A 342 4.39 -28.16 -19.46
C LEU A 342 4.24 -28.31 -20.98
N TYR A 343 5.30 -28.04 -21.74
CA TYR A 343 5.26 -27.94 -23.20
C TYR A 343 6.00 -29.09 -23.91
N GLY A 344 6.48 -30.09 -23.17
CA GLY A 344 7.13 -31.28 -23.74
C GLY A 344 8.42 -30.98 -24.50
N ILE A 345 9.16 -29.95 -24.08
CA ILE A 345 10.39 -29.53 -24.77
C ILE A 345 11.55 -30.45 -24.35
N GLU A 346 12.03 -31.29 -25.26
CA GLU A 346 13.13 -32.18 -24.96
C GLU A 346 14.48 -31.44 -24.92
N ASN A 347 15.19 -31.63 -23.80
CA ASN A 347 16.57 -31.19 -23.55
C ASN A 347 16.95 -29.81 -24.13
N PRO A 348 16.21 -28.74 -23.78
CA PRO A 348 16.52 -27.42 -24.27
C PRO A 348 17.87 -26.95 -23.70
N ASP A 349 18.72 -26.41 -24.55
CA ASP A 349 19.97 -25.74 -24.18
C ASP A 349 19.69 -24.32 -23.64
N GLY A 350 18.70 -24.23 -22.75
CA GLY A 350 18.05 -22.99 -22.32
C GLY A 350 16.77 -22.65 -23.11
N ILE A 351 15.93 -21.80 -22.52
CA ILE A 351 14.67 -21.34 -23.13
C ILE A 351 14.63 -19.81 -23.16
N ILE A 352 14.26 -19.27 -24.31
CA ILE A 352 14.03 -17.84 -24.53
C ILE A 352 12.57 -17.67 -24.91
N ILE A 353 11.88 -16.72 -24.27
CA ILE A 353 10.53 -16.32 -24.62
C ILE A 353 10.58 -14.88 -25.10
N TYR A 354 9.94 -14.57 -26.22
CA TYR A 354 9.79 -13.18 -26.69
C TYR A 354 8.34 -12.86 -27.01
N SER A 355 7.96 -11.60 -26.87
CA SER A 355 6.67 -11.11 -27.35
C SER A 355 6.90 -10.03 -28.40
N SER A 356 6.10 -10.08 -29.45
CA SER A 356 6.17 -9.12 -30.54
C SER A 356 4.80 -8.86 -31.15
N SER A 357 4.62 -7.67 -31.72
CA SER A 357 3.50 -7.35 -32.61
C SER A 357 4.06 -6.85 -33.93
N PRO A 358 3.47 -7.25 -35.08
CA PRO A 358 3.77 -6.62 -36.35
C PRO A 358 3.62 -5.10 -36.22
N TYR A 359 4.47 -4.34 -36.91
CA TYR A 359 4.23 -2.91 -37.05
C TYR A 359 2.89 -2.71 -37.78
N THR A 360 1.96 -2.00 -37.14
CA THR A 360 0.80 -1.47 -37.86
C THR A 360 1.34 -0.47 -38.87
N LYS A 361 1.13 -0.74 -40.17
CA LYS A 361 1.32 0.27 -41.21
C LYS A 361 0.29 1.37 -40.95
N GLU A 362 0.72 2.45 -40.31
CA GLU A 362 0.02 3.73 -40.35
C GLU A 362 0.23 4.40 -41.72
#